data_AF-A0A7R9XQD1-F1
#
_entry.id   AF-A0A7R9XQD1-F1
#
_cell.length_a   1.000
_cell.length_b   1.000
_cell.length_c   1.000
_cell.angle_alpha   90.00
_cell.angle_beta   90.00
_cell.angle_gamma   90.00
#
_symmetry.space_group_name_H-M   'P 1'
#
loop_
_entity.id
_entity.type
_entity.pdbx_description
1 polymer ?
#
loop_
_entity_poly.entity_id
_entity_poly.type
_entity_poly.pdbx_seq_one_letter_code
_entity_poly.pdbx_strand_id
1 'polypeptide(L)'
;FAAQDAGGPFRDTVTEMMEELQSPCSPLLALCPDGRDGGEGGMDIYVLRTGPLVAKTRSLCVFLGQLMGMAVRAKVLLPLNLAPFVWKRLVRETVTVENVLETDRGTRTMLK
;
A
#
# COMPACT_ATOMS: atom_id res chain seq x y z
N PHE A 1 -35.58 -15.56 9.96
CA PHE A 1 -34.98 -14.72 8.92
C PHE A 1 -33.49 -14.55 9.25
N ALA A 2 -32.64 -15.45 8.78
CA ALA A 2 -31.20 -15.32 8.95
C ALA A 2 -30.71 -14.27 7.94
N ALA A 3 -30.15 -13.18 8.45
CA ALA A 3 -29.53 -12.15 7.63
C ALA A 3 -28.41 -12.79 6.82
N GLN A 4 -28.56 -12.80 5.51
CA GLN A 4 -27.54 -13.28 4.59
C GLN A 4 -26.27 -12.45 4.78
N ASP A 5 -25.15 -13.13 5.03
CA ASP A 5 -23.77 -12.63 5.08
C ASP A 5 -23.30 -12.12 3.70
N ALA A 6 -24.08 -11.25 3.06
CA ALA A 6 -23.77 -10.68 1.75
C ALA A 6 -22.50 -9.79 1.76
N GLY A 7 -21.87 -9.57 2.91
CA GLY A 7 -20.59 -8.90 3.05
C GLY A 7 -19.36 -9.80 2.92
N GLY A 8 -19.50 -11.13 3.02
CA GLY A 8 -18.38 -12.09 2.92
C GLY A 8 -17.69 -12.03 1.56
N PRO A 9 -18.40 -12.32 0.45
CA PRO A 9 -17.78 -12.39 -0.89
C PRO A 9 -17.13 -11.09 -1.33
N PHE A 10 -17.72 -9.95 -0.95
CA PHE A 10 -17.16 -8.63 -1.26
C PHE A 10 -15.87 -8.36 -0.48
N ARG A 11 -15.80 -8.71 0.80
CA ARG A 11 -14.58 -8.56 1.60
C ARG A 11 -13.48 -9.52 1.13
N ASP A 12 -13.85 -10.75 0.77
CA ASP A 12 -12.92 -11.76 0.29
C ASP A 12 -12.31 -11.33 -1.04
N THR A 13 -13.12 -10.87 -1.98
CA THR A 13 -12.62 -10.35 -3.27
C THR A 13 -11.77 -9.09 -3.11
N VAL A 14 -12.13 -8.16 -2.20
CA VAL A 14 -11.28 -6.98 -1.92
C VAL A 14 -9.94 -7.40 -1.31
N THR A 15 -9.94 -8.42 -0.45
CA THR A 15 -8.71 -8.95 0.17
C THR A 15 -7.80 -9.57 -0.87
N GLU A 16 -8.35 -10.41 -1.76
CA GLU A 16 -7.60 -11.01 -2.86
C GLU A 16 -7.00 -9.94 -3.80
N MET A 17 -7.77 -8.90 -4.13
CA MET A 17 -7.27 -7.77 -4.93
C MET A 17 -6.12 -7.01 -4.23
N MET A 18 -6.17 -6.86 -2.90
CA MET A 18 -5.09 -6.23 -2.14
C MET A 18 -3.85 -7.11 -2.08
N GLU A 19 -4.01 -8.42 -1.95
CA GLU A 19 -2.91 -9.39 -2.00
C GLU A 19 -2.23 -9.38 -3.38
N GLU A 20 -3.00 -9.37 -4.47
CA GLU A 20 -2.45 -9.24 -5.82
C GLU A 20 -1.72 -7.90 -6.02
N LEU A 21 -2.23 -6.80 -5.45
CA LEU A 21 -1.58 -5.50 -5.54
C LEU A 21 -0.27 -5.46 -4.75
N GLN A 22 -0.17 -6.22 -3.67
CA GLN A 22 1.02 -6.41 -2.83
C GLN A 22 1.97 -7.48 -3.38
N SER A 23 1.59 -8.18 -4.46
CA SER A 23 2.46 -9.13 -5.15
C SER A 23 3.73 -8.45 -5.68
N PRO A 24 4.89 -9.13 -5.69
CA PRO A 24 6.14 -8.62 -6.26
C PRO A 24 6.02 -8.21 -7.75
N CYS A 25 5.02 -8.75 -8.46
CA CYS A 25 4.74 -8.44 -9.86
C CYS A 25 3.91 -7.14 -10.06
N SER A 26 3.45 -6.51 -8.97
CA SER A 26 2.63 -5.32 -9.04
C SER A 26 3.39 -4.13 -9.65
N PRO A 27 2.81 -3.43 -10.65
CA PRO A 27 3.44 -2.25 -11.24
C PRO A 27 3.27 -0.99 -10.37
N LEU A 28 2.49 -1.05 -9.28
CA LEU A 28 2.13 0.11 -8.46
C LEU A 28 2.82 0.09 -7.10
N LEU A 29 2.86 -1.06 -6.43
CA LEU A 29 3.51 -1.23 -5.13
C LEU A 29 4.86 -1.93 -5.29
N ALA A 30 5.83 -1.54 -4.46
CA ALA A 30 7.07 -2.25 -4.27
C ALA A 30 7.26 -2.50 -2.79
N LEU A 31 7.77 -3.68 -2.45
CA LEU A 31 8.19 -3.99 -1.10
C LEU A 31 9.35 -3.07 -0.72
N CYS A 32 9.33 -2.53 0.50
CA CYS A 32 10.47 -1.79 1.05
C CYS A 32 11.74 -2.65 1.01
N PRO A 33 12.92 -2.07 0.69
CA PRO A 33 14.19 -2.80 0.70
C PRO A 33 14.46 -3.52 2.03
N ASP A 34 14.03 -2.93 3.15
CA ASP A 34 14.20 -3.49 4.48
C ASP A 34 13.36 -4.75 4.74
N GLY A 35 12.23 -4.91 4.07
CA GLY A 35 11.44 -6.15 4.11
C GLY A 35 11.97 -7.22 3.14
N ARG A 36 12.77 -6.83 2.15
CA ARG A 36 13.37 -7.74 1.17
C ARG A 36 14.58 -8.50 1.73
N ASP A 37 15.23 -7.97 2.76
CA ASP A 37 16.46 -8.53 3.35
C ASP A 37 16.20 -9.41 4.59
N GLY A 38 14.93 -9.71 4.91
CA GLY A 38 14.56 -10.60 6.01
C GLY A 38 14.88 -10.06 7.42
N GLY A 39 15.10 -8.75 7.55
CA GLY A 39 15.36 -8.12 8.84
C GLY A 39 14.14 -8.13 9.77
N GLU A 40 14.37 -8.25 11.08
CA GLU A 40 13.39 -8.38 12.16
C GLU A 40 12.39 -7.20 12.31
N GLY A 41 12.42 -6.19 11.42
CA GLY A 41 11.67 -4.94 11.56
C GLY A 41 10.75 -4.57 10.40
N GLY A 42 10.50 -5.43 9.42
CA GLY A 42 9.75 -5.02 8.23
C GLY A 42 9.06 -6.16 7.49
N MET A 43 8.19 -6.91 8.16
CA MET A 43 7.27 -7.80 7.44
C MET A 43 6.29 -6.95 6.62
N ASP A 44 6.40 -7.06 5.30
CA ASP A 44 5.42 -6.63 4.30
C ASP A 44 5.06 -5.15 4.22
N ILE A 45 6.00 -4.22 4.43
CA ILE A 45 5.73 -2.79 4.22
C ILE A 45 5.94 -2.42 2.74
N TYR A 46 4.90 -1.84 2.12
CA TYR A 46 4.89 -1.45 0.71
C TYR A 46 4.99 0.06 0.50
N VAL A 47 5.71 0.45 -0.55
CA VAL A 47 5.83 1.83 -1.04
C VAL A 47 5.34 1.95 -2.47
N LEU A 48 4.89 3.15 -2.85
CA LEU A 48 4.52 3.44 -4.23
C LEU A 48 5.77 3.43 -5.11
N ARG A 49 5.75 2.67 -6.21
CA ARG A 49 6.84 2.68 -7.19
C ARG A 49 6.98 4.08 -7.80
N THR A 50 8.19 4.62 -7.80
CA THR A 50 8.56 5.91 -8.41
C THR A 50 8.76 5.82 -9.93
N GLY A 51 8.15 4.83 -10.58
CA GLY A 51 8.28 4.59 -12.02
C GLY A 51 7.49 5.59 -12.89
N PRO A 52 7.67 5.54 -14.21
CA PRO A 52 6.88 6.37 -15.14
C PRO A 52 5.39 6.11 -14.95
N LEU A 53 4.61 7.19 -14.86
CA LEU A 53 3.15 7.15 -14.73
C LEU A 53 2.51 6.78 -16.08
N VAL A 54 2.69 5.53 -16.50
CA VAL A 54 2.06 4.97 -17.70
C VAL A 54 0.55 4.85 -17.48
N ALA A 55 -0.23 4.85 -18.56
CA ALA A 55 -1.70 4.74 -18.51
C ALA A 55 -2.21 3.62 -17.57
N LYS A 56 -1.53 2.46 -17.56
CA LYS A 56 -1.83 1.33 -16.68
C LYS A 56 -1.58 1.63 -15.19
N THR A 57 -0.48 2.28 -14.85
CA THR A 57 -0.19 2.69 -13.47
C THR A 57 -1.20 3.73 -12.99
N ARG A 58 -1.56 4.69 -13.86
CA ARG A 58 -2.57 5.70 -13.55
C ARG A 58 -3.95 5.07 -13.29
N SER A 59 -4.38 4.13 -14.11
CA SER A 59 -5.67 3.44 -13.89
C SER A 59 -5.67 2.65 -12.59
N LEU A 60 -4.55 2.00 -12.24
CA LEU A 60 -4.41 1.29 -10.98
C LEU A 60 -4.40 2.22 -9.76
N CYS A 61 -3.78 3.41 -9.86
CA CYS A 61 -3.85 4.42 -8.80
C CYS A 61 -5.28 4.90 -8.57
N VAL A 62 -6.04 5.13 -9.64
CA VAL A 62 -7.46 5.52 -9.55
C VAL A 62 -8.28 4.39 -8.92
N PHE A 63 -8.05 3.14 -9.33
CA PHE A 63 -8.70 1.97 -8.77
C PHE A 63 -8.43 1.82 -7.27
N LEU A 64 -7.17 1.90 -6.84
CA LEU A 64 -6.81 1.87 -5.42
C LEU A 64 -7.48 3.01 -4.65
N GLY A 65 -7.46 4.23 -5.19
CA GLY A 65 -8.12 5.38 -4.55
C GLY A 65 -9.63 5.21 -4.40
N GLN A 66 -10.29 4.61 -5.40
CA GLN A 66 -11.71 4.27 -5.33
C GLN A 66 -11.99 3.23 -4.25
N LEU A 67 -11.18 2.16 -4.18
CA LEU A 67 -11.30 1.13 -3.15
C LEU A 67 -11.08 1.68 -1.74
N MET A 68 -10.05 2.53 -1.55
CA MET A 68 -9.81 3.21 -0.29
C MET A 68 -11.01 4.08 0.11
N GLY A 69 -11.54 4.86 -0.83
CA GLY A 69 -12.74 5.68 -0.58
C GLY A 69 -13.98 4.84 -0.24
N MET A 70 -14.14 3.69 -0.90
CA MET A 70 -15.22 2.73 -0.58
C MET A 70 -15.03 2.13 0.82
N ALA A 71 -13.83 1.67 1.16
CA ALA A 71 -13.53 1.07 2.44
C ALA A 71 -13.76 2.06 3.60
N VAL A 72 -13.33 3.31 3.44
CA VAL A 72 -13.59 4.38 4.41
C VAL A 72 -15.09 4.61 4.61
N ARG A 73 -15.88 4.69 3.52
CA ARG A 73 -17.34 4.88 3.62
C ARG A 73 -18.06 3.66 4.21
N ALA A 74 -17.59 2.46 3.87
CA ALA A 74 -18.15 1.20 4.34
C ALA A 74 -17.66 0.81 5.75
N LYS A 75 -16.73 1.58 6.34
CA LYS A 75 -16.04 1.26 7.60
C LYS A 75 -15.42 -0.14 7.57
N VAL A 76 -14.84 -0.49 6.43
CA VAL A 76 -14.12 -1.74 6.18
C VAL A 76 -12.62 -1.47 6.30
N LEU A 77 -11.89 -2.38 6.96
CA LEU A 77 -10.43 -2.35 6.96
C LEU A 77 -9.93 -2.96 5.66
N LEU A 78 -9.04 -2.23 4.97
CA LEU A 78 -8.31 -2.77 3.82
C LEU A 78 -7.02 -3.43 4.33
N PRO A 79 -6.74 -4.68 3.96
CA PRO A 79 -5.50 -5.38 4.31
C PRO A 79 -4.34 -4.86 3.45
N LEU A 80 -3.98 -3.59 3.66
CA LEU A 80 -2.96 -2.89 2.90
C LEU A 80 -1.88 -2.37 3.85
N ASN A 81 -0.68 -2.91 3.74
CA ASN A 81 0.43 -2.54 4.63
C ASN A 81 1.35 -1.52 3.93
N LEU A 82 0.95 -0.24 3.92
CA LEU A 82 1.79 0.83 3.34
C LEU A 82 2.73 1.44 4.37
N ALA A 83 3.88 1.92 3.89
CA ALA A 83 4.80 2.70 4.69
C ALA A 83 4.15 3.93 5.34
N PRO A 84 4.49 4.30 6.59
CA PRO A 84 3.90 5.43 7.30
C PRO A 84 3.96 6.75 6.52
N PHE A 85 5.06 7.00 5.81
CA PHE A 85 5.21 8.21 5.01
C PHE A 85 4.25 8.27 3.80
N VAL A 86 3.85 7.12 3.26
CA VAL A 86 2.87 7.03 2.16
C VAL A 86 1.49 7.42 2.66
N TRP A 87 1.10 6.94 3.85
CA TRP A 87 -0.12 7.36 4.52
C TRP A 87 -0.11 8.87 4.77
N LYS A 88 0.96 9.42 5.36
CA LYS A 88 1.14 10.86 5.59
C LYS A 88 0.97 11.66 4.30
N ARG A 89 1.58 11.20 3.20
CA ARG A 89 1.45 11.84 1.87
C ARG A 89 0.00 11.88 1.38
N LEU A 90 -0.77 10.81 1.62
CA LEU A 90 -2.16 10.70 1.22
C LEU A 90 -3.07 11.69 1.98
N VAL A 91 -2.83 11.88 3.28
CA VAL A 91 -3.55 12.87 4.12
C VAL A 91 -3.04 14.30 3.95
N ARG A 92 -2.09 14.53 3.02
CA ARG A 92 -1.43 15.83 2.80
C ARG A 92 -0.66 16.35 4.01
N GLU A 93 -0.20 15.45 4.87
CA GLU A 93 0.70 15.77 5.97
C GLU A 93 2.13 15.99 5.41
N THR A 94 2.90 16.82 6.09
CA THR A 94 4.31 17.06 5.74
C THR A 94 5.13 15.80 5.95
N VAL A 95 5.62 15.22 4.85
CA VAL A 95 6.55 14.09 4.89
C VAL A 95 7.96 14.63 5.10
N THR A 96 8.51 14.45 6.30
CA THR A 96 9.92 14.73 6.61
C THR A 96 10.82 13.65 6.04
N VAL A 97 12.06 14.02 5.68
CA VAL A 97 13.10 13.09 5.20
C VAL A 97 13.37 11.98 6.22
N GLU A 98 13.28 12.30 7.52
CA GLU A 98 13.42 11.33 8.62
C GLU A 98 12.43 10.17 8.51
N ASN A 99 11.16 10.43 8.17
CA ASN A 99 10.14 9.38 7.99
C ASN A 99 10.46 8.45 6.82
N VAL A 100 11.12 8.99 5.78
CA VAL A 100 11.56 8.18 4.63
C VAL A 100 12.78 7.36 5.01
N LEU A 101 13.72 7.93 5.77
CA LEU A 101 14.93 7.25 6.25
C LEU A 101 14.64 6.14 7.27
N GLU A 102 13.54 6.24 8.03
CA GLU A 102 13.06 5.17 8.92
C GLU A 102 12.51 3.97 8.15
N THR A 103 11.93 4.20 6.97
CA THR A 103 11.30 3.14 6.16
C THR A 103 12.23 2.56 5.09
N ASP A 104 13.26 3.32 4.68
CA ASP A 104 14.20 2.93 3.65
C ASP A 104 15.65 3.21 4.10
N ARG A 105 16.25 2.20 4.76
CA ARG A 105 17.69 2.25 5.09
C ARG A 105 18.60 2.27 3.86
N GLY A 106 18.13 1.82 2.69
CA GLY A 106 18.88 1.85 1.44
C GLY A 106 19.06 3.27 0.87
N THR A 107 18.05 4.12 1.01
CA THR A 107 18.19 5.55 0.69
C THR A 107 19.16 6.26 1.65
N ARG A 108 19.22 5.83 2.92
CA ARG A 108 20.14 6.38 3.93
C ARG A 108 21.62 6.15 3.59
N THR A 109 21.97 5.03 2.95
CA THR A 109 23.34 4.73 2.53
C THR A 109 23.77 5.51 1.30
N MET A 110 22.84 5.88 0.42
CA MET A 110 23.14 6.68 -0.79
C MET A 110 23.29 8.19 -0.50
N LEU A 111 22.81 8.67 0.64
CA LEU A 111 22.90 10.06 1.09
C LEU A 111 24.12 10.35 1.99
N LYS A 112 25.04 9.39 2.14
CA LYS A 112 26.35 9.56 2.79
C LYS A 112 27.45 9.53 1.74
#